data_AF-A0A6P0MYW1-F1
#
_entry.id   AF-A0A6P0MYW1-F1
#
_cell.length_a   1.000
_cell.length_b   1.000
_cell.length_c   1.000
_cell.angle_alpha   90.00
_cell.angle_beta   90.00
_cell.angle_gamma   90.00
#
_symmetry.space_group_name_H-M   'P 1'
#
loop_
_entity.id
_entity.type
_entity.pdbx_description
1 polymer ?
#
loop_
_entity_poly.entity_id
_entity_poly.type
_entity_poly.pdbx_seq_one_letter_code
_entity_poly.pdbx_strand_id
1 'polypeptide(L)'
;LEYDLAIPDIAAAPVSQSLRLRGMRFLADQAQEKGTIDYSVMESSFDLAIWDHPQDLKMAYEYPQKPSLERVIQDLYNTDFAYCYLASKAMLDFYPNAGEILKKSFDENAQEDYGAHYHIIKLFGWLKYEPAYDLFVDTLLNLGDKFVKSRIAAAISLGNLGNKQAIPHLKAGLESKVWKLKYACLLALDYLGDSSGRALCVNDSDWLIQLKGKSYPPQGKRGREVERGD
;
A
#
# COMPACT_ATOMS: atom_id res chain seq x y z
N LEU A 1 3.44 29.45 8.90
CA LEU A 1 2.48 28.62 8.14
C LEU A 1 2.71 27.19 8.57
N GLU A 2 1.72 26.63 9.26
CA GLU A 2 1.68 25.23 9.69
C GLU A 2 1.16 24.40 8.52
N TYR A 3 2.09 23.91 7.70
CA TYR A 3 1.77 23.14 6.50
C TYR A 3 1.53 21.66 6.78
N ASP A 4 1.82 21.20 7.99
CA ASP A 4 1.54 19.85 8.49
C ASP A 4 0.04 19.51 8.48
N LEU A 5 -0.83 20.53 8.57
CA LEU A 5 -2.28 20.39 8.36
C LEU A 5 -2.65 19.86 6.96
N ALA A 6 -1.74 19.92 5.97
CA ALA A 6 -1.96 19.38 4.63
C ALA A 6 -1.69 17.87 4.51
N ILE A 7 -1.10 17.22 5.53
CA ILE A 7 -0.73 15.80 5.49
C ILE A 7 -1.92 14.89 5.10
N PRO A 8 -3.13 15.04 5.68
CA PRO A 8 -4.29 14.21 5.32
C PRO A 8 -4.71 14.38 3.85
N ASP A 9 -4.67 15.62 3.33
CA ASP A 9 -5.01 15.90 1.93
C ASP A 9 -3.98 15.32 0.97
N ILE A 10 -2.69 15.40 1.32
CA ILE A 10 -1.61 14.77 0.56
C ILE A 10 -1.79 13.25 0.57
N ALA A 11 -2.14 12.65 1.71
CA ALA A 11 -2.31 11.19 1.82
C ALA A 11 -3.39 10.67 0.86
N ALA A 12 -4.48 11.41 0.68
CA ALA A 12 -5.61 11.01 -0.17
C ALA A 12 -5.50 11.46 -1.65
N ALA A 13 -4.43 12.16 -2.04
CA ALA A 13 -4.30 12.64 -3.43
C ALA A 13 -4.10 11.46 -4.41
N PRO A 14 -4.77 11.44 -5.58
CA PRO A 14 -4.72 10.32 -6.54
C PRO A 14 -3.46 10.39 -7.42
N VAL A 15 -2.30 10.65 -6.81
CA VAL A 15 -0.98 10.71 -7.46
C VAL A 15 -0.08 9.58 -6.96
N SER A 16 1.12 9.49 -7.55
CA SER A 16 2.14 8.53 -7.15
C SER A 16 2.31 8.45 -5.62
N GLN A 17 2.15 7.25 -5.07
CA GLN A 17 2.31 6.98 -3.64
C GLN A 17 3.67 7.48 -3.13
N SER A 18 4.72 7.31 -3.94
CA SER A 18 6.06 7.80 -3.56
C SER A 18 6.16 9.32 -3.43
N LEU A 19 5.38 10.08 -4.21
CA LEU A 19 5.33 11.54 -4.10
C LEU A 19 4.57 11.94 -2.84
N ARG A 20 3.42 11.29 -2.57
CA ARG A 20 2.64 11.51 -1.33
C ARG A 20 3.49 11.25 -0.10
N LEU A 21 4.07 10.05 0.01
CA LEU A 21 4.88 9.67 1.16
C LEU A 21 6.12 10.56 1.34
N ARG A 22 6.70 11.07 0.25
CA ARG A 22 7.83 12.03 0.34
C ARG A 22 7.37 13.37 0.89
N GLY A 23 6.28 13.93 0.38
CA GLY A 23 5.72 15.20 0.85
C GLY A 23 5.25 15.11 2.30
N MET A 24 4.51 14.06 2.64
CA MET A 24 4.07 13.79 4.01
C MET A 24 5.25 13.63 4.97
N ARG A 25 6.29 12.89 4.57
CA ARG A 25 7.48 12.70 5.42
C ARG A 25 8.20 14.02 5.69
N PHE A 26 8.39 14.84 4.66
CA PHE A 26 9.00 16.16 4.82
C PHE A 26 8.25 17.03 5.83
N LEU A 27 6.92 17.09 5.73
CA LEU A 27 6.09 17.86 6.66
C LEU A 27 6.10 17.27 8.08
N ALA A 28 6.07 15.94 8.19
CA ALA A 28 6.12 15.25 9.48
C ALA A 28 7.46 15.48 10.20
N ASP A 29 8.60 15.43 9.49
CA ASP A 29 9.91 15.73 10.07
C ASP A 29 9.96 17.16 10.62
N GLN A 30 9.42 18.14 9.87
CA GLN A 30 9.33 19.54 10.32
C GLN A 30 8.42 19.74 11.53
N ALA A 31 7.30 19.02 11.60
CA ALA A 31 6.41 19.05 12.76
C ALA A 31 7.05 18.40 13.99
N GLN A 32 7.82 17.32 13.81
CA GLN A 32 8.56 16.64 14.88
C GLN A 32 9.61 17.55 15.50
N GLU A 33 10.36 18.29 14.68
CA GLU A 33 11.36 19.26 15.14
C GLU A 33 10.76 20.39 15.99
N LYS A 34 9.53 20.80 15.67
CA LYS A 34 8.81 21.86 16.38
C LYS A 34 8.00 21.37 17.58
N GLY A 35 7.85 20.05 17.73
CA GLY A 35 7.00 19.45 18.76
C GLY A 35 5.50 19.70 18.55
N THR A 36 5.06 19.95 17.31
CA THR A 36 3.65 20.27 16.98
C THR A 36 2.87 19.08 16.43
N ILE A 37 3.38 17.85 16.57
CA ILE A 37 2.75 16.68 15.97
C ILE A 37 1.45 16.29 16.68
N ASP A 38 0.38 16.20 15.89
CA ASP A 38 -0.74 15.31 16.17
C ASP A 38 -0.44 13.91 15.65
N TYR A 39 -0.06 13.01 16.56
CA TYR A 39 0.35 11.65 16.21
C TYR A 39 -0.78 10.82 15.60
N SER A 40 -2.03 11.04 16.03
CA SER A 40 -3.17 10.26 15.54
C SER A 40 -3.48 10.61 14.08
N VAL A 41 -3.49 11.91 13.77
CA VAL A 41 -3.68 12.40 12.39
C VAL A 41 -2.54 11.94 11.49
N MET A 42 -1.30 12.02 11.97
CA MET A 42 -0.14 11.58 11.21
C MET A 42 -0.14 10.07 10.96
N GLU A 43 -0.37 9.24 12.00
CA GLU A 43 -0.41 7.77 11.87
C GLU A 43 -1.52 7.35 10.90
N SER A 44 -2.74 7.84 11.08
CA SER A 44 -3.86 7.52 10.19
C SER A 44 -3.60 7.94 8.74
N SER A 45 -2.92 9.07 8.52
CA SER A 45 -2.55 9.54 7.18
C SER A 45 -1.48 8.66 6.53
N PHE A 46 -0.42 8.27 7.27
CA PHE A 46 0.59 7.34 6.76
C PHE A 46 0.02 5.95 6.52
N ASP A 47 -0.85 5.46 7.40
CA ASP A 47 -1.56 4.19 7.22
C ASP A 47 -2.37 4.22 5.92
N LEU A 48 -3.17 5.26 5.69
CA LEU A 48 -3.92 5.46 4.44
C LEU A 48 -2.99 5.50 3.23
N ALA A 49 -1.93 6.29 3.28
CA ALA A 49 -0.99 6.44 2.17
C ALA A 49 -0.18 5.18 1.88
N ILE A 50 0.07 4.31 2.87
CA ILE A 50 0.79 3.04 2.68
C ILE A 50 -0.15 1.93 2.20
N TRP A 51 -1.35 1.81 2.77
CA TRP A 51 -2.40 0.89 2.28
C TRP A 51 -2.80 1.21 0.85
N ASP A 52 -2.96 2.50 0.60
CA ASP A 52 -3.15 3.11 -0.71
C ASP A 52 -4.28 2.49 -1.55
N HIS A 53 -5.40 2.21 -0.90
CA HIS A 53 -6.56 1.63 -1.55
C HIS A 53 -7.31 2.71 -2.35
N PRO A 54 -7.72 2.46 -3.61
CA PRO A 54 -8.29 3.49 -4.48
C PRO A 54 -9.63 4.06 -3.95
N GLN A 55 -10.36 3.30 -3.13
CA GLN A 55 -11.59 3.75 -2.48
C GLN A 55 -11.38 4.90 -1.49
N ASP A 56 -10.16 5.05 -0.96
CA ASP A 56 -9.82 6.06 0.05
C ASP A 56 -9.16 7.32 -0.56
N LEU A 57 -9.07 7.36 -1.90
CA LEU A 57 -8.45 8.47 -2.62
C LEU A 57 -9.50 9.48 -3.12
N LYS A 58 -9.12 10.75 -3.12
CA LYS A 58 -9.91 11.85 -3.71
C LYS A 58 -9.77 11.81 -5.23
N MET A 59 -10.48 10.89 -5.86
CA MET A 59 -10.40 10.65 -7.31
C MET A 59 -10.69 11.93 -8.12
N ALA A 60 -9.86 12.20 -9.12
CA ALA A 60 -10.02 13.35 -10.02
C ALA A 60 -10.84 13.02 -11.28
N TYR A 61 -10.98 11.73 -11.60
CA TYR A 61 -11.57 11.23 -12.84
C TYR A 61 -12.57 10.11 -12.55
N GLU A 62 -13.51 9.92 -13.47
CA GLU A 62 -14.46 8.82 -13.48
C GLU A 62 -14.66 8.30 -14.91
N TYR A 63 -15.08 7.04 -15.05
CA TYR A 63 -15.54 6.53 -16.33
C TYR A 63 -17.00 6.97 -16.55
N PRO A 64 -17.37 7.50 -17.74
CA PRO A 64 -18.74 7.95 -18.01
C PRO A 64 -19.75 6.79 -18.05
N GLN A 65 -19.28 5.57 -18.27
CA GLN A 65 -20.03 4.33 -18.26
C GLN A 65 -19.11 3.19 -17.82
N LYS A 66 -19.67 2.02 -17.49
CA LYS A 66 -18.87 0.82 -17.18
C LYS A 66 -17.82 0.57 -18.29
N PRO A 67 -16.50 0.66 -18.01
CA PRO A 67 -15.45 0.41 -19.00
C PRO A 67 -15.36 -1.08 -19.32
N SER A 68 -14.86 -1.47 -20.49
CA SER A 68 -14.54 -2.88 -20.78
C SER A 68 -13.33 -3.35 -19.96
N LEU A 69 -13.18 -4.66 -19.78
CA LEU A 69 -12.03 -5.22 -19.06
C LEU A 69 -10.71 -4.86 -19.77
N GLU A 70 -10.68 -4.90 -21.10
CA GLU A 70 -9.51 -4.54 -21.89
C GLU A 70 -9.11 -3.09 -21.64
N ARG A 71 -10.09 -2.18 -21.60
CA ARG A 71 -9.84 -0.77 -21.31
C ARG A 71 -9.28 -0.57 -19.90
N VAL A 72 -9.85 -1.26 -18.91
CA VAL A 72 -9.35 -1.23 -17.53
C VAL A 72 -7.90 -1.72 -17.46
N ILE A 73 -7.58 -2.84 -18.12
CA ILE A 73 -6.21 -3.35 -18.16
C ILE A 73 -5.27 -2.35 -18.82
N GLN A 74 -5.64 -1.75 -19.96
CA GLN A 74 -4.82 -0.73 -20.63
C GLN A 74 -4.53 0.47 -19.74
N ASP A 75 -5.54 0.97 -19.01
CA ASP A 75 -5.40 2.15 -18.16
C ASP A 75 -4.51 1.87 -16.91
N LEU A 76 -4.26 0.61 -16.53
CA LEU A 76 -3.28 0.26 -15.48
C LEU A 76 -1.82 0.55 -15.89
N TYR A 77 -1.55 0.67 -17.19
CA TYR A 77 -0.22 0.99 -17.76
C TYR A 77 -0.08 2.48 -18.11
N ASN A 78 -0.99 3.33 -17.62
CA ASN A 78 -0.91 4.76 -17.85
C ASN A 78 0.24 5.39 -17.05
N THR A 79 0.83 6.46 -17.57
CA THR A 79 1.84 7.25 -16.84
C THR A 79 1.22 8.17 -15.79
N ASP A 80 -0.05 8.52 -15.94
CA ASP A 80 -0.82 9.25 -14.96
C ASP A 80 -1.50 8.27 -13.97
N PHE A 81 -1.00 8.31 -12.74
CA PHE A 81 -1.43 7.44 -11.64
C PHE A 81 -2.92 7.60 -11.31
N ALA A 82 -3.54 8.75 -11.60
CA ALA A 82 -4.97 8.93 -11.37
C ALA A 82 -5.81 7.99 -12.26
N TYR A 83 -5.39 7.75 -13.51
CA TYR A 83 -6.01 6.75 -14.38
C TYR A 83 -5.73 5.32 -13.88
N CYS A 84 -4.52 5.04 -13.38
CA CYS A 84 -4.21 3.73 -12.82
C CYS A 84 -5.04 3.40 -11.58
N TYR A 85 -5.28 4.38 -10.68
CA TYR A 85 -6.19 4.19 -9.54
C TYR A 85 -7.65 4.04 -10.00
N LEU A 86 -8.07 4.80 -11.02
CA LEU A 86 -9.42 4.69 -11.58
C LEU A 86 -9.65 3.30 -12.17
N ALA A 87 -8.67 2.79 -12.92
CA ALA A 87 -8.67 1.43 -13.46
C ALA A 87 -8.65 0.38 -12.35
N SER A 88 -7.82 0.55 -11.33
CA SER A 88 -7.80 -0.35 -10.16
C SER A 88 -9.16 -0.42 -9.48
N LYS A 89 -9.83 0.73 -9.28
CA LYS A 89 -11.18 0.78 -8.72
C LYS A 89 -12.20 0.07 -9.62
N ALA A 90 -12.18 0.35 -10.92
CA ALA A 90 -13.08 -0.29 -11.88
C ALA A 90 -12.89 -1.82 -11.95
N MET A 91 -11.65 -2.30 -11.83
CA MET A 91 -11.37 -3.74 -11.74
C MET A 91 -12.03 -4.36 -10.52
N LEU A 92 -11.89 -3.73 -9.35
CA LEU A 92 -12.50 -4.19 -8.10
C LEU A 92 -14.03 -4.20 -8.18
N ASP A 93 -14.62 -3.12 -8.71
CA ASP A 93 -16.08 -2.95 -8.76
C ASP A 93 -16.75 -3.86 -9.79
N PHE A 94 -16.13 -4.05 -10.95
CA PHE A 94 -16.80 -4.66 -12.12
C PHE A 94 -16.21 -5.99 -12.57
N TYR A 95 -14.99 -6.30 -12.16
CA TYR A 95 -14.21 -7.45 -12.65
C TYR A 95 -13.46 -8.19 -11.53
N PRO A 96 -14.08 -8.50 -10.37
CA PRO A 96 -13.38 -9.07 -9.21
C PRO A 96 -12.74 -10.45 -9.48
N ASN A 97 -13.18 -11.17 -10.51
CA ASN A 97 -12.68 -12.49 -10.87
C ASN A 97 -11.61 -12.45 -11.99
N ALA A 98 -11.12 -11.27 -12.40
CA ALA A 98 -10.21 -11.12 -13.53
C ALA A 98 -8.72 -11.40 -13.20
N GLY A 99 -8.42 -12.05 -12.07
CA GLY A 99 -7.05 -12.28 -11.60
C GLY A 99 -6.16 -13.02 -12.61
N GLU A 100 -6.69 -14.05 -13.27
CA GLU A 100 -5.93 -14.82 -14.29
C GLU A 100 -5.59 -13.97 -15.52
N ILE A 101 -6.57 -13.22 -16.02
CA ILE A 101 -6.40 -12.32 -17.18
C ILE A 101 -5.39 -11.21 -16.84
N LEU A 102 -5.50 -10.64 -15.64
CA LEU A 102 -4.56 -9.63 -15.15
C LEU A 102 -3.14 -10.20 -14.99
N LYS A 103 -3.00 -11.46 -14.53
CA LYS A 103 -1.72 -12.15 -14.43
C LYS A 103 -1.05 -12.36 -15.78
N LYS A 104 -1.83 -12.74 -16.79
CA LYS A 104 -1.32 -12.83 -18.16
C LYS A 104 -0.78 -11.48 -18.66
N SER A 105 -1.54 -10.40 -18.46
CA SER A 105 -1.09 -9.05 -18.83
C SER A 105 0.18 -8.64 -18.07
N PHE A 106 0.28 -8.97 -16.78
CA PHE A 106 1.43 -8.67 -15.95
C PHE A 106 2.71 -9.36 -16.47
N ASP A 107 2.62 -10.64 -16.82
CA ASP A 107 3.75 -11.42 -17.32
C ASP A 107 4.23 -10.91 -18.68
N GLU A 108 3.31 -10.50 -19.54
CA GLU A 108 3.63 -10.00 -20.88
C GLU A 108 4.20 -8.58 -20.88
N ASN A 109 3.71 -7.70 -19.99
CA ASN A 109 3.90 -6.24 -20.18
C ASN A 109 4.45 -5.50 -18.95
N ALA A 110 4.32 -6.04 -17.72
CA ALA A 110 4.57 -5.25 -16.51
C ALA A 110 5.95 -5.44 -15.88
N GLN A 111 6.75 -6.42 -16.31
CA GLN A 111 8.03 -6.75 -15.65
C GLN A 111 9.00 -5.55 -15.57
N GLU A 112 9.07 -4.74 -16.63
CA GLU A 112 9.95 -3.56 -16.72
C GLU A 112 9.20 -2.22 -16.56
N ASP A 113 7.87 -2.25 -16.44
CA ASP A 113 7.05 -1.06 -16.17
C ASP A 113 6.86 -0.89 -14.66
N TYR A 114 7.73 -0.09 -14.04
CA TYR A 114 7.70 0.17 -12.60
C TYR A 114 6.37 0.75 -12.08
N GLY A 115 5.59 1.43 -12.93
CA GLY A 115 4.30 2.00 -12.58
C GLY A 115 3.23 0.92 -12.57
N ALA A 116 3.07 0.23 -13.70
CA ALA A 116 2.12 -0.87 -13.85
C ALA A 116 2.42 -2.01 -12.87
N HIS A 117 3.70 -2.39 -12.70
CA HIS A 117 4.12 -3.40 -11.73
C HIS A 117 3.64 -3.06 -10.32
N TYR A 118 3.77 -1.79 -9.91
CA TYR A 118 3.31 -1.34 -8.61
C TYR A 118 1.78 -1.47 -8.44
N HIS A 119 1.01 -0.97 -9.42
CA HIS A 119 -0.45 -1.00 -9.36
C HIS A 119 -0.99 -2.43 -9.41
N ILE A 120 -0.47 -3.25 -10.32
CA ILE A 120 -0.96 -4.62 -10.53
C ILE A 120 -0.66 -5.52 -9.33
N ILE A 121 0.52 -5.39 -8.69
CA ILE A 121 0.82 -6.14 -7.46
C ILE A 121 -0.23 -5.85 -6.37
N LYS A 122 -0.53 -4.56 -6.12
CA LYS A 122 -1.56 -4.18 -5.13
C LYS A 122 -2.93 -4.72 -5.50
N LEU A 123 -3.26 -4.63 -6.79
CA LEU A 123 -4.54 -5.08 -7.29
C LEU A 123 -4.75 -6.58 -7.10
N PHE A 124 -3.73 -7.43 -7.31
CA PHE A 124 -3.82 -8.85 -6.95
C PHE A 124 -4.13 -9.05 -5.47
N GLY A 125 -3.50 -8.27 -4.58
CA GLY A 125 -3.76 -8.32 -3.14
C GLY A 125 -5.21 -7.97 -2.78
N TRP A 126 -5.77 -6.92 -3.40
CA TRP A 126 -7.15 -6.50 -3.18
C TRP A 126 -8.18 -7.46 -3.79
N LEU A 127 -7.89 -8.03 -4.96
CA LEU A 127 -8.68 -9.08 -5.59
C LEU A 127 -8.57 -10.44 -4.86
N LYS A 128 -7.71 -10.55 -3.85
CA LYS A 128 -7.40 -11.82 -3.14
C LYS A 128 -6.96 -12.92 -4.10
N TYR A 129 -6.20 -12.58 -5.14
CA TYR A 129 -5.73 -13.54 -6.14
C TYR A 129 -4.58 -14.39 -5.57
N GLU A 130 -4.92 -15.51 -4.92
CA GLU A 130 -3.99 -16.45 -4.29
C GLU A 130 -2.83 -16.93 -5.17
N PRO A 131 -3.00 -17.20 -6.49
CA PRO A 131 -1.88 -17.62 -7.33
C PRO A 131 -0.73 -16.60 -7.46
N ALA A 132 -0.91 -15.34 -7.03
CA ALA A 132 0.15 -14.34 -7.00
C ALA A 132 1.00 -14.37 -5.70
N TYR A 133 0.77 -15.30 -4.77
CA TYR A 133 1.49 -15.34 -3.48
C TYR A 133 3.01 -15.37 -3.66
N ASP A 134 3.53 -16.29 -4.47
CA ASP A 134 4.99 -16.43 -4.68
C ASP A 134 5.58 -15.19 -5.36
N LEU A 135 4.82 -14.57 -6.27
CA LEU A 135 5.19 -13.30 -6.88
C LEU A 135 5.30 -12.18 -5.83
N PHE A 136 4.42 -12.14 -4.83
CA PHE A 136 4.54 -11.15 -3.74
C PHE A 136 5.77 -11.41 -2.88
N VAL A 137 6.05 -12.66 -2.53
CA VAL A 137 7.24 -13.00 -1.73
C VAL A 137 8.51 -12.62 -2.47
N ASP A 138 8.61 -12.99 -3.75
CA ASP A 138 9.74 -12.62 -4.61
C ASP A 138 9.86 -11.10 -4.74
N THR A 139 8.74 -10.41 -4.99
CA THR A 139 8.72 -8.94 -5.10
C THR A 139 9.14 -8.26 -3.81
N LEU A 140 8.79 -8.80 -2.64
CA LEU A 140 9.17 -8.22 -1.34
C LEU A 140 10.68 -8.35 -1.08
N LEU A 141 11.23 -9.54 -1.34
CA LEU A 141 12.55 -9.95 -0.85
C LEU A 141 13.67 -9.80 -1.87
N ASN A 142 13.39 -10.06 -3.15
CA ASN A 142 14.43 -10.25 -4.17
C ASN A 142 14.52 -9.07 -5.15
N LEU A 143 13.46 -8.26 -5.28
CA LEU A 143 13.49 -7.08 -6.15
C LEU A 143 14.38 -5.98 -5.57
N GLY A 144 15.33 -5.50 -6.38
CA GLY A 144 16.33 -4.50 -6.00
C GLY A 144 15.78 -3.08 -5.83
N ASP A 145 16.68 -2.11 -5.60
CA ASP A 145 16.34 -0.73 -5.22
C ASP A 145 15.46 0.03 -6.22
N LYS A 146 15.45 -0.37 -7.50
CA LYS A 146 14.59 0.24 -8.52
C LYS A 146 13.09 0.00 -8.27
N PHE A 147 12.75 -1.08 -7.57
CA PHE A 147 11.37 -1.54 -7.38
C PHE A 147 10.86 -1.36 -5.95
N VAL A 148 11.45 -0.44 -5.17
CA VAL A 148 11.04 -0.18 -3.78
C VAL A 148 9.52 0.05 -3.63
N LYS A 149 8.87 0.73 -4.59
CA LYS A 149 7.41 0.89 -4.60
C LYS A 149 6.70 -0.46 -4.69
N SER A 150 7.12 -1.34 -5.59
CA SER A 150 6.58 -2.69 -5.73
C SER A 150 6.83 -3.56 -4.50
N ARG A 151 7.99 -3.41 -3.83
CA ARG A 151 8.26 -4.11 -2.55
C ARG A 151 7.25 -3.71 -1.47
N ILE A 152 6.93 -2.41 -1.36
CA ILE A 152 5.90 -1.88 -0.45
C ILE A 152 4.53 -2.47 -0.81
N ALA A 153 4.19 -2.44 -2.10
CA ALA A 153 2.95 -3.04 -2.62
C ALA A 153 2.84 -4.53 -2.29
N ALA A 154 3.92 -5.29 -2.40
CA ALA A 154 3.95 -6.71 -2.10
C ALA A 154 3.71 -7.01 -0.62
N ALA A 155 4.35 -6.25 0.30
CA ALA A 155 4.08 -6.37 1.73
C ALA A 155 2.59 -6.14 2.04
N ILE A 156 1.99 -5.10 1.46
CA ILE A 156 0.57 -4.79 1.61
C ILE A 156 -0.33 -5.84 0.97
N SER A 157 0.09 -6.45 -0.14
CA SER A 157 -0.68 -7.50 -0.83
C SER A 157 -0.68 -8.82 -0.05
N LEU A 158 0.43 -9.13 0.63
CA LEU A 158 0.55 -10.25 1.57
C LEU A 158 -0.31 -10.05 2.84
N GLY A 159 -0.48 -8.79 3.28
CA GLY A 159 -1.36 -8.41 4.41
C GLY A 159 -2.84 -8.39 4.05
N ASN A 160 -3.20 -7.86 2.86
CA ASN A 160 -4.39 -8.32 2.12
C ASN A 160 -4.18 -9.82 1.80
N LEU A 161 -4.87 -10.54 0.93
CA LEU A 161 -4.78 -12.03 0.95
C LEU A 161 -5.14 -12.72 2.31
N GLY A 162 -4.40 -12.53 3.41
CA GLY A 162 -4.70 -12.99 4.76
C GLY A 162 -3.92 -14.25 5.15
N ASN A 163 -2.98 -14.69 4.30
CA ASN A 163 -2.20 -15.90 4.53
C ASN A 163 -1.09 -15.65 5.55
N LYS A 164 -1.24 -16.23 6.75
CA LYS A 164 -0.26 -16.10 7.85
C LYS A 164 1.12 -16.71 7.53
N GLN A 165 1.25 -17.52 6.47
CA GLN A 165 2.56 -17.95 5.97
C GLN A 165 3.44 -16.77 5.53
N ALA A 166 2.86 -15.59 5.29
CA ALA A 166 3.60 -14.38 4.97
C ALA A 166 4.40 -13.79 6.14
N ILE A 167 4.07 -14.14 7.39
CA ILE A 167 4.64 -13.50 8.60
C ILE A 167 6.18 -13.51 8.61
N PRO A 168 6.88 -14.64 8.37
CA PRO A 168 8.33 -14.66 8.34
C PRO A 168 8.91 -13.75 7.25
N HIS A 169 8.29 -13.71 6.06
CA HIS A 169 8.74 -12.85 4.95
C HIS A 169 8.54 -11.37 5.26
N LEU A 170 7.41 -11.00 5.87
CA LEU A 170 7.14 -9.63 6.31
C LEU A 170 8.14 -9.19 7.40
N LYS A 171 8.49 -10.09 8.34
CA LYS A 171 9.53 -9.82 9.34
C LYS A 171 10.90 -9.59 8.71
N ALA A 172 11.28 -10.37 7.69
CA ALA A 172 12.51 -10.11 6.94
C ALA A 172 12.49 -8.72 6.27
N GLY A 173 11.33 -8.25 5.81
CA GLY A 173 11.17 -6.89 5.28
C GLY A 173 11.44 -5.77 6.30
N LEU A 174 11.31 -6.04 7.61
CA LEU A 174 11.62 -5.06 8.68
C LEU A 174 13.11 -4.75 8.79
N GLU A 175 13.99 -5.61 8.24
CA GLU A 175 15.44 -5.41 8.23
C GLU A 175 15.90 -4.39 7.17
N SER A 176 15.00 -4.02 6.25
CA SER A 176 15.29 -3.07 5.17
C SER A 176 15.64 -1.68 5.68
N LYS A 177 16.61 -0.99 5.08
CA LYS A 177 16.89 0.43 5.41
C LYS A 177 15.80 1.42 4.93
N VAL A 178 14.83 0.95 4.15
CA VAL A 178 13.75 1.79 3.62
C VAL A 178 12.60 1.85 4.62
N TRP A 179 12.43 2.99 5.30
CA TRP A 179 11.37 3.17 6.31
C TRP A 179 9.97 2.81 5.77
N LYS A 180 9.65 3.21 4.53
CA LYS A 180 8.34 2.90 3.90
C LYS A 180 8.07 1.41 3.82
N LEU A 181 9.11 0.60 3.56
CA LEU A 181 8.97 -0.85 3.50
C LEU A 181 8.78 -1.44 4.90
N LYS A 182 9.56 -0.98 5.90
CA LYS A 182 9.35 -1.38 7.30
C LYS A 182 7.92 -1.07 7.76
N TYR A 183 7.43 0.13 7.45
CA TYR A 183 6.09 0.58 7.80
C TYR A 183 5.02 -0.33 7.17
N ALA A 184 5.15 -0.63 5.88
CA ALA A 184 4.24 -1.52 5.16
C ALA A 184 4.25 -2.95 5.74
N CYS A 185 5.42 -3.47 6.10
CA CYS A 185 5.53 -4.76 6.77
C CYS A 185 4.86 -4.75 8.16
N LEU A 186 5.04 -3.69 8.96
CA LEU A 186 4.34 -3.56 10.25
C LEU A 186 2.82 -3.55 10.07
N LEU A 187 2.30 -2.77 9.11
CA LEU A 187 0.86 -2.75 8.82
C LEU A 187 0.32 -4.10 8.38
N ALA A 188 1.04 -4.79 7.50
CA ALA A 188 0.66 -6.12 7.05
C ALA A 188 0.68 -7.14 8.20
N LEU A 189 1.70 -7.10 9.06
CA LEU A 189 1.81 -7.95 10.25
C LEU A 189 0.65 -7.68 11.23
N ASP A 190 0.33 -6.42 11.49
CA ASP A 190 -0.81 -6.04 12.32
C ASP A 190 -2.13 -6.59 11.77
N TYR A 191 -2.33 -6.48 10.45
CA TYR A 191 -3.51 -7.01 9.78
C TYR A 191 -3.61 -8.54 9.90
N LEU A 192 -2.48 -9.25 9.87
CA LEU A 192 -2.39 -10.69 10.10
C LEU A 192 -2.49 -11.07 11.59
N GLY A 193 -2.56 -10.10 12.49
CA GLY A 193 -2.62 -10.28 13.94
C GLY A 193 -1.28 -10.67 14.58
N ASP A 194 -0.15 -10.39 13.93
CA ASP A 194 1.20 -10.54 14.50
C ASP A 194 1.71 -9.19 15.02
N SER A 195 1.62 -8.98 16.33
CA SER A 195 2.18 -7.78 16.97
C SER A 195 3.67 -7.91 17.31
N SER A 196 4.29 -9.07 17.05
CA SER A 196 5.70 -9.29 17.42
C SER A 196 6.67 -8.53 16.52
N GLY A 197 6.25 -8.18 15.29
CA GLY A 197 7.00 -7.26 14.42
C GLY A 197 7.26 -5.89 15.06
N ARG A 198 6.30 -5.38 15.85
CA ARG A 198 6.43 -4.09 16.55
C ARG A 198 7.58 -4.10 17.55
N ALA A 199 7.76 -5.20 18.29
CA ALA A 199 8.84 -5.37 19.25
C ALA A 199 10.23 -5.29 18.58
N LEU A 200 10.35 -5.65 17.30
CA LEU A 200 11.59 -5.52 16.53
C LEU A 200 11.89 -4.07 16.16
N CYS A 201 10.89 -3.20 16.16
CA CYS A 201 10.98 -1.82 15.69
C CYS A 201 10.94 -0.76 16.81
N VAL A 202 10.74 -1.12 18.08
CA VAL A 202 10.65 -0.14 19.19
C VAL A 202 11.92 0.70 19.40
N ASN A 203 13.06 0.20 18.92
CA ASN A 203 14.37 0.85 18.97
C ASN A 203 14.90 1.21 17.57
N ASP A 204 14.02 1.30 16.57
CA ASP A 204 14.42 1.67 15.21
C ASP A 204 15.06 3.07 15.19
N SER A 205 16.07 3.25 14.32
CA SER A 205 16.72 4.55 14.11
C SER A 205 15.80 5.56 13.43
N ASP A 206 14.83 5.10 12.64
CA ASP A 206 13.83 5.97 12.03
C ASP A 206 12.72 6.25 13.06
N TRP A 207 12.56 7.52 13.45
CA TRP A 207 11.63 7.93 14.49
C TRP A 207 10.17 7.54 14.20
N LEU A 208 9.75 7.53 12.93
CA LEU A 208 8.40 7.16 12.54
C LEU A 208 8.16 5.64 12.70
N ILE A 209 9.17 4.83 12.39
CA ILE A 209 9.14 3.38 12.61
C ILE A 209 9.20 3.06 14.10
N GLN A 210 10.02 3.79 14.85
CA GLN A 210 10.08 3.69 16.29
C GLN A 210 8.72 3.95 16.94
N LEU A 211 8.02 5.01 16.51
CA LEU A 211 6.67 5.34 16.97
C LEU A 211 5.66 4.27 16.57
N LYS A 212 5.68 3.79 15.32
CA LYS A 212 4.78 2.71 14.88
C LYS A 212 5.00 1.43 15.68
N GLY A 213 6.24 1.11 16.05
CA GLY A 213 6.53 0.01 16.97
C GLY A 213 5.96 0.19 18.38
N LYS A 214 5.85 1.44 18.84
CA LYS A 214 5.34 1.79 20.19
C LYS A 214 3.83 1.97 20.27
N SER A 215 3.11 2.21 19.17
CA SER A 215 1.67 2.46 19.24
C SER A 215 0.93 1.23 19.81
N TYR A 216 0.22 1.39 20.93
CA TYR A 216 -0.61 0.33 21.52
C TYR A 216 -1.76 0.96 22.33
N PRO A 217 -3.01 0.46 22.28
CA PRO A 217 -3.55 -0.57 21.36
C PRO A 217 -3.84 0.02 19.95
N PRO A 218 -4.16 -0.81 18.93
CA PRO A 218 -4.61 -0.29 17.64
C PRO A 218 -5.81 0.64 17.83
N GLN A 219 -5.64 1.93 17.51
CA GLN A 219 -6.78 2.83 17.39
C GLN A 219 -7.55 2.42 16.13
N GLY A 220 -8.70 1.78 16.31
CA GLY A 220 -9.64 1.45 15.25
C GLY A 220 -9.47 0.05 14.67
N LYS A 221 -10.07 -0.95 15.33
CA LYS A 221 -10.74 -2.00 14.58
C LYS A 221 -11.84 -1.35 13.73
N ARG A 222 -11.54 -0.97 12.50
CA ARG A 222 -12.48 -1.21 11.40
C ARG A 222 -12.02 -2.50 10.76
N GLY A 223 -12.51 -3.61 11.31
CA GLY A 223 -12.62 -4.80 10.48
C GLY A 223 -13.34 -4.36 9.22
N ARG A 224 -12.69 -4.47 8.07
CA ARG A 224 -13.44 -4.73 6.86
C ARG A 224 -14.08 -6.08 7.12
N GLU A 225 -15.31 -6.04 7.60
CA GLU A 225 -16.16 -7.22 7.70
C GLU A 225 -16.09 -7.88 6.33
N VAL A 226 -15.49 -9.06 6.32
CA VAL A 226 -15.70 -10.00 5.23
C VAL A 226 -17.19 -10.33 5.37
N GLU A 227 -18.01 -9.78 4.48
CA GLU A 227 -19.34 -10.32 4.22
C GLU A 227 -19.13 -11.80 3.91
N ARG A 228 -19.27 -12.64 4.94
CA ARG A 228 -19.60 -14.04 4.75
C ARG A 228 -21.06 -14.01 4.33
N GLY A 229 -21.30 -14.09 3.02
CA GLY A 229 -22.61 -14.46 2.52
C GLY A 229 -22.96 -15.84 3.08
N ASP A 230 -24.10 -15.90 3.74
CA ASP A 230 -24.86 -17.14 3.92
C ASP A 230 -25.38 -17.63 2.56
#